data_AF-M0CK35-F1
#
_entry.id   AF-M0CK35-F1
#
_cell.length_a   1.000
_cell.length_b   1.000
_cell.length_c   1.000
_cell.angle_alpha   90.00
_cell.angle_beta   90.00
_cell.angle_gamma   90.00
#
_symmetry.space_group_name_H-M   'P 1'
#
loop_
_entity.id
_entity.type
_entity.pdbx_description
1 polymer ?
#
loop_
_entity_poly.entity_id
_entity_poly.type
_entity_poly.pdbx_seq_one_letter_code
_entity_poly.pdbx_strand_id
1 'polypeptide(L)'
;MPRAPDDSDDVPAPSVPVDRLGEGWERVEDTTETLFGVEGADVRGHTVVYEDAALRAAVREATDPPLDQSWRFLFATRLAFRPPLAPGIGPAMVLPSVKTEAVRQFADDLTDRGVVDVERGRRERIRTEDRSRVTLRQVTGEVALPDGDPVPVEGWVGARADGHVRLAGGAYPRSSLADRFPDAGPALDGSGDDYREELLALLRATG
;
A
#
# COMPACT_ATOMS: atom_id res chain seq x y z
N MET A 1 3.73 -4.56 -38.56
CA MET A 1 5.03 -4.06 -38.09
C MET A 1 5.21 -4.52 -36.65
N PRO A 2 6.03 -5.55 -36.36
CA PRO A 2 6.32 -5.90 -34.99
C PRO A 2 7.28 -4.84 -34.42
N ARG A 3 6.86 -4.16 -33.34
CA ARG A 3 7.72 -3.26 -32.57
C ARG A 3 8.85 -4.10 -31.97
N ALA A 4 10.08 -3.63 -32.11
CA ALA A 4 11.22 -4.16 -31.37
C ALA A 4 10.94 -4.11 -29.86
N PRO A 5 11.49 -5.02 -29.04
CA PRO A 5 11.49 -4.83 -27.60
C PRO A 5 12.29 -3.56 -27.31
N ASP A 6 11.65 -2.60 -26.65
CA ASP A 6 12.30 -1.36 -26.22
C ASP A 6 13.15 -1.69 -24.98
N ASP A 7 14.36 -2.22 -25.20
CA ASP A 7 15.34 -2.56 -24.17
C ASP A 7 15.96 -1.29 -23.55
N SER A 8 15.14 -0.47 -22.89
CA SER A 8 15.57 0.50 -21.85
C SER A 8 14.46 0.96 -20.89
N ASP A 9 13.33 0.24 -20.82
CA ASP A 9 12.04 0.81 -20.43
C ASP A 9 11.31 0.10 -19.27
N ASP A 10 12.05 -0.38 -18.27
CA ASP A 10 11.44 -0.87 -17.02
C ASP A 10 11.82 0.03 -15.84
N VAL A 11 10.82 0.60 -15.19
CA VAL A 11 11.04 1.33 -13.93
C VAL A 11 11.58 0.30 -12.94
N PRO A 12 12.74 0.51 -12.29
CA PRO A 12 13.29 -0.52 -11.42
C PRO A 12 12.34 -0.84 -10.26
N ALA A 13 12.35 -2.09 -9.81
CA ALA A 13 11.58 -2.48 -8.64
C ALA A 13 11.93 -1.62 -7.42
N PRO A 14 10.95 -1.26 -6.57
CA PRO A 14 11.21 -0.63 -5.28
C PRO A 14 11.84 -1.63 -4.29
N SER A 15 12.62 -1.14 -3.33
CA SER A 15 13.16 -1.99 -2.27
C SER A 15 12.14 -2.16 -1.15
N VAL A 16 11.77 -3.40 -0.84
CA VAL A 16 10.92 -3.75 0.31
C VAL A 16 11.73 -4.63 1.27
N PRO A 17 11.70 -4.38 2.59
CA PRO A 17 12.44 -5.17 3.57
C PRO A 17 11.75 -6.54 3.81
N VAL A 18 11.80 -7.43 2.82
CA VAL A 18 11.10 -8.72 2.84
C VAL A 18 11.46 -9.59 4.05
N ASP A 19 12.70 -9.53 4.52
CA ASP A 19 13.17 -10.26 5.71
C ASP A 19 12.51 -9.79 7.02
N ARG A 20 11.78 -8.66 7.00
CA ARG A 20 11.05 -8.11 8.14
C ARG A 20 9.54 -8.32 8.05
N LEU A 21 9.05 -8.85 6.93
CA LEU A 21 7.68 -9.30 6.85
C LEU A 21 7.54 -10.56 7.71
N GLY A 22 6.45 -10.68 8.47
CA GLY A 22 6.18 -11.86 9.26
C GLY A 22 6.06 -13.13 8.41
N GLU A 23 6.11 -14.29 9.07
CA GLU A 23 5.77 -15.57 8.42
C GLU A 23 4.32 -15.50 7.91
N GLY A 24 4.07 -15.85 6.65
CA GLY A 24 2.74 -15.82 6.03
C GLY A 24 2.48 -14.66 5.07
N TRP A 25 3.39 -13.69 4.97
CA TRP A 25 3.32 -12.67 3.92
C TRP A 25 3.79 -13.20 2.57
N GLU A 26 3.04 -12.89 1.52
CA GLU A 26 3.35 -13.29 0.14
C GLU A 26 3.30 -12.10 -0.81
N ARG A 27 4.17 -12.08 -1.82
CA ARG A 27 4.08 -11.09 -2.90
C ARG A 27 2.98 -11.51 -3.87
N VAL A 28 1.88 -10.76 -3.88
CA VAL A 28 0.72 -11.02 -4.75
C VAL A 28 0.78 -10.23 -6.05
N GLU A 29 1.59 -9.17 -6.11
CA GLU A 29 1.70 -8.30 -7.28
C GLU A 29 3.14 -7.81 -7.51
N ASP A 30 3.53 -7.72 -8.77
CA ASP A 30 4.78 -7.15 -9.31
C ASP A 30 4.47 -6.65 -10.73
N THR A 31 4.18 -5.35 -10.85
CA THR A 31 3.62 -4.77 -12.09
C THR A 31 4.29 -3.44 -12.41
N THR A 32 4.57 -3.20 -13.71
CA THR A 32 4.96 -1.89 -14.23
C THR A 32 3.87 -1.34 -15.14
N GLU A 33 3.29 -0.19 -14.79
CA GLU A 33 2.19 0.44 -15.55
C GLU A 33 2.25 1.97 -15.58
N THR A 34 1.42 2.59 -16.42
CA THR A 34 1.22 4.05 -16.40
C THR A 34 0.15 4.39 -15.37
N LEU A 35 0.51 5.13 -14.32
CA LEU A 35 -0.40 5.45 -13.22
C LEU A 35 -1.26 6.68 -13.54
N PHE A 36 -0.64 7.79 -13.97
CA PHE A 36 -1.32 9.05 -14.27
C PHE A 36 -0.44 9.98 -15.10
N GLY A 37 -1.00 11.09 -15.59
CA GLY A 37 -0.25 12.13 -16.30
C GLY A 37 0.02 13.36 -15.42
N VAL A 38 1.20 13.97 -15.55
CA VAL A 38 1.56 15.28 -14.97
C VAL A 38 2.22 16.16 -16.01
N GLU A 39 1.75 17.41 -16.17
CA GLU A 39 2.41 18.49 -16.93
C GLU A 39 3.18 18.04 -18.20
N GLY A 40 2.52 17.29 -19.09
CA GLY A 40 3.11 16.86 -20.37
C GLY A 40 3.98 15.60 -20.32
N ALA A 41 3.99 14.87 -19.20
CA ALA A 41 4.62 13.56 -19.06
C ALA A 41 3.68 12.52 -18.42
N ASP A 42 3.84 11.27 -18.85
CA ASP A 42 3.25 10.10 -18.22
C ASP A 42 4.10 9.66 -17.03
N VAL A 43 3.43 9.27 -15.94
CA VAL A 43 4.05 8.69 -14.76
C VAL A 43 3.95 7.17 -14.87
N ARG A 44 5.10 6.52 -15.08
CA ARG A 44 5.23 5.07 -14.99
C ARG A 44 5.57 4.66 -13.57
N GLY A 45 4.89 3.66 -13.03
CA GLY A 45 5.14 3.09 -11.72
C GLY A 45 5.47 1.62 -11.81
N HIS A 46 6.53 1.18 -11.12
CA HIS A 46 6.74 -0.23 -10.78
C HIS A 46 6.26 -0.44 -9.36
N THR A 47 5.17 -1.18 -9.19
CA THR A 47 4.51 -1.47 -7.92
C THR A 47 4.74 -2.94 -7.54
N VAL A 48 5.07 -3.17 -6.28
CA VAL A 48 5.02 -4.50 -5.67
C VAL A 48 4.05 -4.48 -4.50
N VAL A 49 3.21 -5.50 -4.38
CA VAL A 49 2.24 -5.65 -3.29
C VAL A 49 2.48 -6.96 -2.56
N TYR A 50 2.51 -6.88 -1.24
CA TYR A 50 2.58 -8.00 -0.33
C TYR A 50 1.29 -8.07 0.49
N GLU A 51 0.76 -9.26 0.71
CA GLU A 51 -0.42 -9.52 1.54
C GLU A 51 -0.11 -10.56 2.62
N ASP A 52 -0.76 -10.43 3.77
CA ASP A 52 -0.76 -11.47 4.80
C ASP A 52 -1.70 -12.61 4.38
N ALA A 53 -1.17 -13.54 3.58
CA ALA A 53 -1.91 -14.67 3.03
C ALA A 53 -2.37 -15.63 4.14
N ALA A 54 -1.59 -15.76 5.22
CA ALA A 54 -1.95 -16.58 6.37
C ALA A 54 -3.19 -16.04 7.09
N LEU A 55 -3.24 -14.73 7.37
CA LEU A 55 -4.42 -14.10 7.99
C LEU A 55 -5.65 -14.21 7.09
N ARG A 56 -5.48 -13.94 5.79
CA ARG A 56 -6.55 -14.07 4.78
C ARG A 56 -7.12 -15.50 4.75
N ALA A 57 -6.25 -16.51 4.72
CA ALA A 57 -6.66 -17.91 4.74
C ALA A 57 -7.39 -18.27 6.04
N ALA A 58 -6.88 -17.84 7.19
CA ALA A 58 -7.48 -18.12 8.49
C ALA A 58 -8.89 -17.53 8.62
N VAL A 59 -9.12 -16.29 8.17
CA VAL A 59 -10.46 -15.68 8.18
C VAL A 59 -11.40 -16.41 7.21
N ARG A 60 -10.92 -16.74 6.00
CA ARG A 60 -11.70 -17.47 5.00
C ARG A 60 -12.16 -18.84 5.52
N GLU A 61 -11.31 -19.53 6.28
CA GLU A 61 -11.62 -20.85 6.87
C GLU A 61 -12.57 -20.75 8.07
N ALA A 62 -12.54 -19.63 8.80
CA ALA A 62 -13.37 -19.41 9.97
C ALA A 62 -14.77 -18.84 9.67
N THR A 63 -15.09 -18.57 8.39
CA THR A 63 -16.34 -17.91 7.98
C THR A 63 -17.14 -18.79 7.01
N ASP A 64 -18.46 -18.81 7.18
CA ASP A 64 -19.41 -19.44 6.27
C ASP A 64 -20.57 -18.47 5.98
N PRO A 65 -20.69 -17.90 4.76
CA PRO A 65 -19.85 -18.17 3.60
C PRO A 65 -18.40 -17.67 3.76
N PRO A 66 -17.42 -18.25 3.04
CA PRO A 66 -16.03 -17.85 3.14
C PRO A 66 -15.80 -16.38 2.78
N LEU A 67 -15.23 -15.62 3.71
CA LEU A 67 -14.87 -14.23 3.53
C LEU A 67 -13.42 -14.10 3.04
N ASP A 68 -13.27 -13.90 1.73
CA ASP A 68 -11.97 -13.79 1.06
C ASP A 68 -11.52 -12.32 0.91
N GLN A 69 -11.10 -11.72 2.03
CA GLN A 69 -10.71 -10.31 2.11
C GLN A 69 -9.19 -10.17 2.29
N SER A 70 -8.60 -9.20 1.60
CA SER A 70 -7.23 -8.74 1.90
C SER A 70 -7.25 -7.88 3.17
N TRP A 71 -6.93 -8.50 4.31
CA TRP A 71 -6.99 -7.86 5.63
C TRP A 71 -5.78 -6.97 5.92
N ARG A 72 -4.60 -7.43 5.50
CA ARG A 72 -3.34 -6.74 5.71
C ARG A 72 -2.53 -6.76 4.43
N PHE A 73 -2.09 -5.59 3.98
CA PHE A 73 -1.22 -5.48 2.83
C PHE A 73 -0.23 -4.33 2.96
N LEU A 74 0.87 -4.44 2.23
CA LEU A 74 1.92 -3.45 2.08
C LEU A 74 2.21 -3.32 0.59
N PHE A 75 2.32 -2.10 0.09
CA PHE A 75 2.81 -1.84 -1.25
C PHE A 75 3.95 -0.83 -1.25
N ALA A 76 4.77 -0.94 -2.28
CA ALA A 76 5.78 0.05 -2.60
C ALA A 76 5.76 0.29 -4.10
N THR A 77 6.00 1.54 -4.50
CA THR A 77 6.03 1.95 -5.90
C THR A 77 7.22 2.86 -6.16
N ARG A 78 8.00 2.56 -7.19
CA ARG A 78 9.00 3.48 -7.75
C ARG A 78 8.42 4.15 -8.99
N LEU A 79 8.61 5.47 -9.13
CA LEU A 79 8.14 6.20 -10.30
C LEU A 79 9.26 6.60 -11.27
N ALA A 80 8.91 6.66 -12.55
CA ALA A 80 9.65 7.35 -13.60
C ALA A 80 8.70 8.23 -14.44
N PHE A 81 9.25 9.29 -15.03
CA PHE A 81 8.51 10.22 -15.88
C PHE A 81 8.91 10.03 -17.34
N ARG A 82 7.92 9.95 -18.23
CA ARG A 82 8.09 9.76 -19.69
C ARG A 82 7.29 10.81 -20.48
N PRO A 83 7.94 11.72 -21.24
CA PRO A 83 9.39 11.94 -21.27
C PRO A 83 9.93 12.37 -19.90
N PRO A 84 11.27 12.34 -19.69
CA PRO A 84 11.87 12.90 -18.49
C PRO A 84 11.39 14.34 -18.26
N LEU A 85 11.28 14.73 -16.99
CA LEU A 85 10.89 16.09 -16.63
C LEU A 85 11.82 17.11 -17.28
N ALA A 86 11.26 18.25 -17.69
CA ALA A 86 12.01 19.30 -18.35
C ALA A 86 13.22 19.76 -17.50
N PRO A 87 14.34 20.17 -18.12
CA PRO A 87 15.48 20.69 -17.38
C PRO A 87 15.08 21.80 -16.39
N GLY A 88 15.53 21.69 -15.14
CA GLY A 88 15.15 22.60 -14.06
C GLY A 88 13.92 22.18 -13.27
N ILE A 89 13.14 21.20 -13.72
CA ILE A 89 12.03 20.58 -12.97
C ILE A 89 12.55 19.30 -12.30
N GLY A 90 12.78 19.39 -10.99
CA GLY A 90 13.17 18.23 -10.19
C GLY A 90 11.97 17.41 -9.69
N PRO A 91 12.16 16.13 -9.33
CA PRO A 91 11.12 15.28 -8.72
C PRO A 91 10.40 15.89 -7.51
N ALA A 92 11.09 16.74 -6.75
CA ALA A 92 10.51 17.44 -5.61
C ALA A 92 9.41 18.45 -6.00
N MET A 93 9.46 19.01 -7.23
CA MET A 93 8.49 19.98 -7.73
C MET A 93 7.14 19.33 -8.04
N VAL A 94 7.15 18.09 -8.54
CA VAL A 94 5.93 17.33 -8.88
C VAL A 94 5.38 16.51 -7.69
N LEU A 95 6.16 16.40 -6.61
CA LEU A 95 5.79 15.63 -5.41
C LEU A 95 4.43 16.01 -4.80
N PRO A 96 3.98 17.28 -4.77
CA PRO A 96 2.64 17.63 -4.27
C PRO A 96 1.52 16.98 -5.09
N SER A 97 1.62 16.99 -6.42
CA SER A 97 0.65 16.34 -7.31
C SER A 97 0.68 14.82 -7.14
N VAL A 98 1.88 14.23 -7.10
CA VAL A 98 2.05 12.79 -6.85
C VAL A 98 1.42 12.38 -5.51
N LYS A 99 1.62 13.15 -4.43
CA LYS A 99 1.01 12.86 -3.13
C LYS A 99 -0.51 12.91 -3.16
N THR A 100 -1.07 13.83 -3.94
CA THR A 100 -2.51 13.97 -4.07
C THR A 100 -3.09 12.78 -4.81
N GLU A 101 -2.46 12.38 -5.92
CA GLU A 101 -2.90 11.23 -6.70
C GLU A 101 -2.70 9.91 -5.93
N ALA A 102 -1.58 9.75 -5.24
CA ALA A 102 -1.30 8.59 -4.40
C ALA A 102 -2.39 8.35 -3.33
N VAL A 103 -2.86 9.41 -2.68
CA VAL A 103 -3.92 9.31 -1.67
C VAL A 103 -5.26 8.98 -2.31
N ARG A 104 -5.49 9.44 -3.54
CA ARG A 104 -6.70 9.11 -4.29
C ARG A 104 -6.69 7.66 -4.72
N GLN A 105 -5.65 7.24 -5.45
CA GLN A 105 -5.48 5.86 -5.91
C GLN A 105 -5.51 4.88 -4.73
N PHE A 106 -4.83 5.18 -3.62
CA PHE A 106 -4.90 4.33 -2.43
C PHE A 106 -6.30 4.22 -1.82
N ALA A 107 -7.12 5.28 -1.91
CA ALA A 107 -8.51 5.20 -1.46
C ALA A 107 -9.37 4.36 -2.43
N ASP A 108 -9.17 4.52 -3.73
CA ASP A 108 -9.83 3.74 -4.78
C ASP A 108 -9.44 2.24 -4.65
N ASP A 109 -8.15 1.96 -4.40
CA ASP A 109 -7.58 0.64 -4.13
C ASP A 109 -8.20 -0.05 -2.90
N LEU A 110 -8.58 0.71 -1.87
CA LEU A 110 -9.29 0.16 -0.71
C LEU A 110 -10.74 -0.17 -1.07
N THR A 111 -11.40 0.70 -1.85
CA THR A 111 -12.76 0.43 -2.34
C THR A 111 -12.83 -0.79 -3.25
N ASP A 112 -11.87 -0.96 -4.15
CA ASP A 112 -11.78 -2.13 -5.04
C ASP A 112 -11.50 -3.42 -4.25
N ARG A 113 -10.84 -3.30 -3.08
CA ARG A 113 -10.67 -4.39 -2.10
C ARG A 113 -11.89 -4.59 -1.20
N GLY A 114 -13.03 -3.98 -1.47
CA GLY A 114 -14.27 -4.19 -0.71
C GLY A 114 -14.41 -3.32 0.55
N VAL A 115 -13.54 -2.34 0.77
CA VAL A 115 -13.67 -1.39 1.88
C VAL A 115 -14.68 -0.31 1.52
N VAL A 116 -15.69 -0.14 2.38
CA VAL A 116 -16.73 0.89 2.26
C VAL A 116 -16.45 2.09 3.17
N ASP A 117 -17.19 3.18 2.97
CA ASP A 117 -17.09 4.42 3.75
C ASP A 117 -15.66 4.96 3.87
N VAL A 118 -14.96 4.98 2.73
CA VAL A 118 -13.55 5.35 2.67
C VAL A 118 -13.35 6.86 2.88
N GLU A 119 -12.61 7.21 3.93
CA GLU A 119 -12.36 8.59 4.35
C GLU A 119 -10.87 8.90 4.51
N ARG A 120 -10.48 10.15 4.21
CA ARG A 120 -9.09 10.62 4.33
C ARG A 120 -8.88 11.29 5.70
N GLY A 121 -8.16 10.63 6.60
CA GLY A 121 -7.95 11.08 7.96
C GLY A 121 -6.75 12.01 8.20
N ARG A 122 -6.03 11.80 9.31
CA ARG A 122 -4.93 12.66 9.75
C ARG A 122 -3.66 12.51 8.90
N ARG A 123 -2.66 13.34 9.19
CA ARG A 123 -1.30 13.19 8.64
C ARG A 123 -0.34 12.79 9.74
N GLU A 124 0.61 11.93 9.43
CA GLU A 124 1.65 11.50 10.35
C GLU A 124 3.02 11.63 9.71
N ARG A 125 4.02 12.09 10.47
CA ARG A 125 5.39 12.20 9.96
C ARG A 125 6.23 11.08 10.54
N ILE A 126 6.85 10.30 9.66
CA ILE A 126 7.82 9.28 10.04
C ILE A 126 9.21 9.68 9.54
N ARG A 127 10.23 9.13 10.20
CA ARG A 127 11.62 9.14 9.70
C ARG A 127 11.94 7.76 9.15
N THR A 128 12.38 7.70 7.91
CA THR A 128 12.90 6.48 7.28
C THR A 128 14.28 6.15 7.84
N GLU A 129 14.77 4.93 7.57
CA GLU A 129 16.08 4.46 8.06
C GLU A 129 17.24 5.28 7.51
N ASP A 130 17.11 5.78 6.29
CA ASP A 130 18.04 6.73 5.67
C ASP A 130 17.93 8.17 6.23
N ARG A 131 17.15 8.36 7.31
CA ARG A 131 16.89 9.63 8.02
C ARG A 131 16.09 10.66 7.23
N SER A 132 15.55 10.30 6.06
CA SER A 132 14.59 11.14 5.34
C SER A 132 13.27 11.26 6.11
N ARG A 133 12.53 12.34 5.86
CA ARG A 133 11.21 12.54 6.46
C ARG A 133 10.13 12.29 5.42
N VAL A 134 9.14 11.48 5.79
CA VAL A 134 7.96 11.22 4.96
C VAL A 134 6.71 11.61 5.73
N THR A 135 5.81 12.33 5.07
CA THR A 135 4.47 12.60 5.60
C THR A 135 3.52 11.58 5.01
N LEU A 136 2.98 10.72 5.86
CA LEU A 136 1.92 9.79 5.55
C LEU A 136 0.56 10.47 5.67
N ARG A 137 -0.38 10.03 4.86
CA ARG A 137 -1.80 10.36 4.94
C ARG A 137 -2.57 9.11 5.36
N GLN A 138 -3.39 9.26 6.38
CA GLN A 138 -4.31 8.22 6.83
C GLN A 138 -5.48 8.12 5.85
N VAL A 139 -5.90 6.90 5.55
CA VAL A 139 -7.16 6.57 4.92
C VAL A 139 -7.85 5.50 5.77
N THR A 140 -9.12 5.67 6.07
CA THR A 140 -9.92 4.75 6.88
C THR A 140 -11.13 4.28 6.10
N GLY A 141 -11.72 3.19 6.51
CA GLY A 141 -13.00 2.68 5.99
C GLY A 141 -13.37 1.43 6.76
N GLU A 142 -14.32 0.65 6.27
CA GLU A 142 -14.77 -0.56 6.95
C GLU A 142 -15.02 -1.70 5.96
N VAL A 143 -14.80 -2.95 6.39
CA VAL A 143 -15.20 -4.14 5.64
C VAL A 143 -16.50 -4.66 6.22
N ALA A 144 -17.54 -4.72 5.40
CA ALA A 144 -18.84 -5.26 5.80
C ALA A 144 -18.74 -6.78 6.03
N LEU A 145 -19.28 -7.23 7.16
CA LEU A 145 -19.44 -8.66 7.44
C LEU A 145 -20.88 -9.09 7.08
N PRO A 146 -21.09 -10.30 6.52
CA PRO A 146 -22.43 -10.79 6.22
C PRO A 146 -23.35 -10.83 7.46
N ASP A 147 -22.80 -11.26 8.59
CA ASP A 147 -23.51 -11.41 9.85
C ASP A 147 -22.70 -10.77 11.00
N GLY A 148 -22.68 -9.45 11.08
CA GLY A 148 -22.03 -8.77 12.20
C GLY A 148 -21.74 -7.29 11.98
N ASP A 149 -21.10 -6.69 12.99
CA ASP A 149 -20.59 -5.33 12.90
C ASP A 149 -19.42 -5.28 11.90
N PRO A 150 -19.32 -4.21 11.10
CA PRO A 150 -18.24 -4.07 10.14
C PRO A 150 -16.88 -3.99 10.84
N VAL A 151 -15.84 -4.45 10.13
CA VAL A 151 -14.46 -4.39 10.63
C VAL A 151 -13.81 -3.09 10.18
N PRO A 152 -13.44 -2.19 11.10
CA PRO A 152 -12.78 -0.96 10.73
C PRO A 152 -11.36 -1.23 10.19
N VAL A 153 -11.03 -0.61 9.07
CA VAL A 153 -9.72 -0.68 8.41
C VAL A 153 -9.03 0.68 8.48
N GLU A 154 -7.72 0.65 8.71
CA GLU A 154 -6.86 1.82 8.64
C GLU A 154 -5.68 1.56 7.71
N GLY A 155 -5.43 2.53 6.85
CA GLY A 155 -4.30 2.53 5.96
C GLY A 155 -3.52 3.83 6.00
N TRP A 156 -2.26 3.73 5.60
CA TRP A 156 -1.33 4.85 5.52
C TRP A 156 -0.63 4.82 4.18
N VAL A 157 -0.55 5.97 3.52
CA VAL A 157 0.19 6.13 2.26
C VAL A 157 1.05 7.38 2.31
N GLY A 158 2.26 7.30 1.78
CA GLY A 158 3.16 8.45 1.67
C GLY A 158 4.02 8.40 0.42
N ALA A 159 4.45 9.58 -0.02
CA ALA A 159 5.39 9.72 -1.11
C ALA A 159 6.58 10.60 -0.72
N ARG A 160 7.74 10.27 -1.27
CA ARG A 160 9.01 10.98 -1.09
C ARG A 160 9.73 11.16 -2.41
N ALA A 161 10.60 12.16 -2.47
CA ALA A 161 11.46 12.41 -3.62
C ALA A 161 12.92 12.49 -3.12
N ASP A 162 13.74 11.53 -3.53
CA ASP A 162 15.20 11.53 -3.34
C ASP A 162 15.86 10.90 -4.56
N GLY A 163 16.32 11.75 -5.48
CA GLY A 163 16.71 11.38 -6.85
C GLY A 163 15.55 11.01 -7.76
N HIS A 164 14.60 10.22 -7.26
CA HIS A 164 13.36 9.81 -7.92
C HIS A 164 12.19 9.79 -6.93
N VAL A 165 10.97 9.74 -7.46
CA VAL A 165 9.76 9.68 -6.61
C VAL A 165 9.46 8.22 -6.25
N ARG A 166 9.12 8.00 -4.99
CA ARG A 166 8.77 6.70 -4.44
C ARG A 166 7.55 6.84 -3.55
N LEU A 167 6.72 5.82 -3.54
CA LEU A 167 5.52 5.72 -2.73
C LEU A 167 5.56 4.43 -1.94
N ALA A 168 5.00 4.45 -0.75
CA ALA A 168 4.75 3.26 0.01
C ALA A 168 3.51 3.46 0.88
N GLY A 169 2.80 2.37 1.10
CA GLY A 169 1.63 2.36 1.96
C GLY A 169 1.16 0.96 2.26
N GLY A 170 0.04 0.88 2.94
CA GLY A 170 -0.58 -0.39 3.33
C GLY A 170 -1.78 -0.15 4.23
N ALA A 171 -2.53 -1.21 4.49
CA ALA A 171 -3.69 -1.16 5.39
C ALA A 171 -3.76 -2.41 6.27
N TYR A 172 -4.50 -2.29 7.37
CA TYR A 172 -4.71 -3.32 8.39
C TYR A 172 -6.06 -3.11 9.10
N PRO A 173 -6.63 -4.14 9.75
CA PRO A 173 -7.81 -3.98 10.59
C PRO A 173 -7.44 -3.27 11.90
N ARG A 174 -8.26 -2.31 12.35
CA ARG A 174 -8.02 -1.58 13.61
C ARG A 174 -8.44 -2.36 14.86
N SER A 175 -9.10 -3.50 14.69
CA SER A 175 -9.54 -4.38 15.77
C SER A 175 -8.98 -5.78 15.56
N SER A 176 -8.81 -6.52 16.65
CA SER A 176 -8.55 -7.96 16.56
C SER A 176 -9.67 -8.64 15.78
N LEU A 177 -9.30 -9.58 14.92
CA LEU A 177 -10.28 -10.38 14.19
C LEU A 177 -10.73 -11.59 15.02
N ALA A 178 -9.95 -12.01 16.03
CA ALA A 178 -10.33 -13.08 16.95
C ALA A 178 -11.62 -12.76 17.72
N ASP A 179 -11.84 -11.48 18.07
CA ASP A 179 -13.07 -11.03 18.72
C ASP A 179 -14.31 -11.21 17.82
N ARG A 180 -14.13 -11.18 16.49
CA ARG A 180 -15.21 -11.37 15.50
C ARG A 180 -15.36 -12.83 15.10
N PHE A 181 -14.26 -13.57 15.09
CA PHE A 181 -14.19 -14.96 14.64
C PHE A 181 -13.54 -15.81 15.75
N PRO A 182 -14.26 -16.07 16.87
CA PRO A 182 -13.69 -16.70 18.05
C PRO A 182 -13.27 -18.17 17.85
N ASP A 183 -13.79 -18.81 16.80
CA ASP A 183 -13.42 -20.18 16.41
C ASP A 183 -12.16 -20.22 15.52
N ALA A 184 -11.66 -19.05 15.12
CA ALA A 184 -10.49 -18.89 14.29
C ALA A 184 -9.25 -18.82 15.20
N GLY A 185 -8.29 -19.73 15.00
CA GLY A 185 -7.13 -19.88 15.88
C GLY A 185 -6.23 -18.64 16.03
N PRO A 186 -5.04 -18.79 16.65
CA PRO A 186 -4.23 -17.66 17.11
C PRO A 186 -3.72 -16.70 16.02
N ALA A 187 -3.85 -17.07 14.75
CA ALA A 187 -3.52 -16.21 13.62
C ALA A 187 -4.35 -14.90 13.58
N LEU A 188 -5.51 -14.85 14.25
CA LEU A 188 -6.40 -13.68 14.25
C LEU A 188 -6.23 -12.79 15.48
N ASP A 189 -5.32 -13.13 16.40
CA ASP A 189 -5.15 -12.46 17.69
C ASP A 189 -4.50 -11.07 17.58
N GLY A 190 -3.90 -10.74 16.43
CA GLY A 190 -3.15 -9.49 16.28
C GLY A 190 -4.03 -8.25 16.48
N SER A 191 -3.52 -7.30 17.25
CA SER A 191 -4.24 -6.07 17.56
C SER A 191 -3.98 -4.98 16.51
N GLY A 192 -4.90 -4.02 16.40
CA GLY A 192 -4.73 -2.88 15.50
C GLY A 192 -3.49 -2.03 15.81
N ASP A 193 -3.08 -1.97 17.08
CA ASP A 193 -1.87 -1.25 17.49
C ASP A 193 -0.60 -2.00 17.02
N ASP A 194 -0.57 -3.34 17.17
CA ASP A 194 0.55 -4.17 16.69
C ASP A 194 0.69 -4.05 15.16
N TYR A 195 -0.43 -4.17 14.43
CA TYR A 195 -0.42 -4.03 12.97
C TYR A 195 0.01 -2.63 12.52
N ARG A 196 -0.40 -1.58 13.25
CA ARG A 196 0.04 -0.22 12.99
C ARG A 196 1.54 -0.08 13.18
N GLU A 197 2.06 -0.56 14.30
CA GLU A 197 3.49 -0.47 14.61
C GLU A 197 4.33 -1.22 13.57
N GLU A 198 3.91 -2.42 13.18
CA GLU A 198 4.55 -3.23 12.14
C GLU A 198 4.52 -2.51 10.78
N LEU A 199 3.35 -2.03 10.33
CA LEU A 199 3.25 -1.29 9.07
C LEU A 199 4.15 -0.06 9.07
N LEU A 200 4.12 0.75 10.14
CA LEU A 200 4.97 1.93 10.22
C LEU A 200 6.45 1.57 10.27
N ALA A 201 6.85 0.45 10.86
CA ALA A 201 8.22 -0.04 10.82
C ALA A 201 8.64 -0.45 9.40
N LEU A 202 7.78 -1.18 8.68
CA LEU A 202 8.00 -1.56 7.28
C LEU A 202 8.12 -0.33 6.39
N LEU A 203 7.19 0.63 6.48
CA LEU A 203 7.23 1.88 5.69
C LEU A 203 8.48 2.72 5.94
N ARG A 204 9.10 2.64 7.12
CA ARG A 204 10.38 3.34 7.40
C ARG A 204 11.56 2.68 6.70
N ALA A 205 11.50 1.37 6.48
CA ALA A 205 12.54 0.56 5.87
C ALA A 205 12.33 0.36 4.35
N THR A 206 11.13 0.65 3.83
CA THR A 206 10.85 0.65 2.39
C THR A 206 11.60 1.77 1.67
N GLY A 207 12.34 1.37 0.62
CA GLY A 207 13.51 2.05 0.09
C GLY A 207 13.41 2.41 -1.37
#